data_AF-A0A7X6X3A8-F1
#
_entry.id   AF-A0A7X6X3A8-F1
#
_cell.length_a   1.000
_cell.length_b   1.000
_cell.length_c   1.000
_cell.angle_alpha   90.00
_cell.angle_beta   90.00
_cell.angle_gamma   90.00
#
_symmetry.space_group_name_H-M   'P 1'
#
loop_
_entity.id
_entity.type
_entity.pdbx_description
1 polymer ?
#
loop_
_entity_poly.entity_id
_entity_poly.type
_entity_poly.pdbx_seq_one_letter_code
_entity_poly.pdbx_strand_id
1 'polypeptide(L)'
;MKSVLYLLLVLGMILLVVFLPEAVRQQRQENLEDKGAAGNLEPVLKKMQELQQQVELLHESFLEIKSQHFLPAERAPALNFARLLEEKKLPPAEDDFKQAVISSFEKGRTITEIAREFGKGKGEIELILNLRR
;
A
#
# COMPACT_ATOMS: atom_id res chain seq x y z
N MET A 1 61.25 1.63 -31.37
CA MET A 1 60.91 1.14 -30.01
C MET A 1 60.73 2.28 -29.01
N LYS A 2 61.69 3.22 -28.88
CA LYS A 2 61.56 4.39 -27.98
C LYS A 2 60.29 5.22 -28.23
N SER A 3 59.93 5.43 -29.50
CA SER A 3 58.72 6.18 -29.90
C SER A 3 57.41 5.55 -29.43
N VAL A 4 57.34 4.21 -29.39
CA VAL A 4 56.16 3.47 -28.90
C VAL A 4 56.03 3.60 -27.39
N LEU A 5 57.17 3.60 -26.67
CA LEU A 5 57.22 3.80 -25.22
C LEU A 5 56.66 5.17 -24.81
N TYR A 6 57.02 6.24 -25.54
CA TYR A 6 56.50 7.59 -25.29
C TYR A 6 54.99 7.68 -25.56
N LEU A 7 54.51 7.02 -26.62
CA LEU A 7 53.08 7.01 -26.96
C LEU A 7 52.25 6.32 -25.88
N LEU A 8 52.77 5.22 -25.34
CA LEU A 8 52.14 4.46 -24.24
C LEU A 8 52.12 5.27 -22.93
N LEU A 9 53.18 6.02 -22.65
CA LEU A 9 53.28 6.88 -21.46
C LEU A 9 52.30 8.06 -21.54
N VAL A 10 52.21 8.72 -22.70
CA VAL A 10 51.26 9.81 -22.93
C VAL A 10 49.82 9.30 -22.84
N LEU A 11 49.52 8.14 -23.44
CA LEU A 11 48.19 7.52 -23.35
C LEU A 11 47.82 7.18 -21.91
N GLY A 12 48.77 6.63 -21.13
CA GLY A 12 48.57 6.37 -19.70
C GLY A 12 48.31 7.66 -18.90
N MET A 13 48.99 8.75 -19.22
CA MET A 13 48.75 10.05 -18.57
C MET A 13 47.38 10.62 -18.90
N ILE A 14 46.94 10.51 -20.15
CA ILE A 14 45.61 10.95 -20.59
C ILE A 14 44.53 10.15 -19.87
N LEU A 15 44.68 8.82 -19.79
CA LEU A 15 43.77 7.97 -19.02
C LEU A 15 43.72 8.39 -17.56
N LEU A 16 44.87 8.64 -16.93
CA LEU A 16 44.91 9.06 -15.53
C LEU A 16 44.20 10.41 -15.31
N VAL A 17 44.39 11.38 -16.20
CA VAL A 17 43.72 12.69 -16.13
C VAL A 17 42.21 12.60 -16.35
N VAL A 18 41.74 11.67 -17.20
CA VAL A 18 40.31 11.47 -17.47
C VAL A 18 39.63 10.64 -16.37
N PHE A 19 40.29 9.61 -15.85
CA PHE A 19 39.71 8.70 -14.86
C PHE A 19 39.82 9.21 -13.42
N LEU A 20 40.83 10.03 -13.08
CA LEU A 20 40.94 10.67 -11.76
C LEU A 20 39.68 11.48 -11.37
N PRO A 21 39.15 12.39 -12.20
CA PRO A 21 37.96 13.16 -11.83
C PRO A 21 36.71 12.31 -11.73
N GLU A 22 36.59 11.20 -12.48
CA GLU A 22 35.48 10.26 -12.34
C GLU A 22 35.55 9.47 -11.02
N ALA A 23 36.71 8.91 -10.68
CA ALA A 23 36.90 8.19 -9.42
C ALA A 23 36.71 9.12 -8.21
N VAL A 24 37.20 10.37 -8.29
CA VAL A 24 36.99 11.38 -7.25
C VAL A 24 35.52 11.80 -7.18
N ARG A 25 34.80 11.92 -8.31
CA ARG A 25 33.35 12.22 -8.32
C ARG A 25 32.53 11.11 -7.68
N GLN A 26 32.87 9.84 -7.93
CA GLN A 26 32.20 8.69 -7.37
C GLN A 26 32.41 8.60 -5.85
N GLN A 27 33.65 8.81 -5.37
CA GLN A 27 33.95 8.88 -3.94
C GLN A 27 33.33 10.12 -3.26
N ARG A 28 33.13 11.23 -4.00
CA ARG A 28 32.39 12.40 -3.51
C ARG A 28 30.90 12.11 -3.41
N GLN A 29 30.33 11.29 -4.30
CA GLN A 29 28.93 10.88 -4.24
C GLN A 29 28.65 9.99 -3.03
N GLU A 30 29.50 9.00 -2.73
CA GLU A 30 29.36 8.19 -1.50
C GLU A 30 29.51 9.05 -0.22
N ASN A 31 30.47 9.99 -0.18
CA ASN A 31 30.60 10.91 0.96
C ASN A 31 29.50 11.99 1.04
N LEU A 32 28.78 12.26 -0.05
CA LEU A 32 27.64 13.18 -0.09
C LEU A 32 26.34 12.48 0.31
N GLU A 33 26.19 11.18 0.07
CA GLU A 33 25.07 10.40 0.62
C GLU A 33 25.18 10.23 2.13
N ASP A 34 26.40 10.02 2.66
CA ASP A 34 26.61 9.87 4.11
C ASP A 34 26.53 11.23 4.87
N LYS A 35 26.80 12.35 4.19
CA LYS A 35 26.58 13.71 4.76
C LYS A 35 25.22 14.32 4.43
N GLY A 36 24.51 13.81 3.42
CA GLY A 36 23.16 14.24 3.04
C GLY A 36 22.07 13.78 4.01
N ALA A 37 22.33 12.72 4.79
CA ALA A 37 21.44 12.25 5.85
C ALA A 37 21.46 13.15 7.10
N ALA A 38 22.59 13.81 7.41
CA ALA A 38 22.71 14.67 8.59
C ALA A 38 22.31 16.14 8.34
N GLY A 39 22.32 16.60 7.07
CA GLY A 39 22.04 18.00 6.72
C GLY A 39 20.57 18.35 6.46
N ASN A 40 19.68 17.36 6.38
CA ASN A 40 18.27 17.57 6.02
C ASN A 40 17.27 17.18 7.14
N LEU A 41 17.72 17.02 8.38
CA LEU A 41 16.79 16.80 9.49
C LEU A 41 15.94 18.04 9.79
N GLU A 42 16.44 19.26 9.63
CA GLU A 42 15.64 20.48 9.89
C GLU A 42 14.37 20.60 9.02
N PRO A 43 14.42 20.48 7.68
CA PRO A 43 13.21 20.57 6.86
C PRO A 43 12.27 19.38 7.08
N VAL A 44 12.79 18.20 7.43
CA VAL A 44 11.96 17.03 7.76
C VAL A 44 11.29 17.23 9.11
N LEU A 45 12.00 17.72 10.13
CA LEU A 45 11.45 18.06 11.44
C LEU A 45 10.40 19.17 11.34
N LYS A 46 10.64 20.21 10.54
CA LYS A 46 9.65 21.27 10.28
C LYS A 46 8.39 20.71 9.62
N LYS A 47 8.53 19.86 8.60
CA LYS A 47 7.37 19.19 7.97
C LYS A 47 6.66 18.25 8.93
N MET A 48 7.38 17.59 9.83
CA MET A 48 6.80 16.70 10.84
C MET A 48 6.03 17.50 11.90
N GLN A 49 6.55 18.65 12.32
CA GLN A 49 5.84 19.59 13.20
C GLN A 49 4.60 20.19 12.53
N GLU A 50 4.70 20.56 11.26
CA GLU A 50 3.57 21.07 10.49
C GLU A 50 2.47 20.00 10.33
N LEU A 51 2.85 18.76 10.03
CA LEU A 51 1.93 17.62 10.03
C LEU A 51 1.31 17.39 11.41
N GLN A 52 2.10 17.50 12.48
CA GLN A 52 1.60 17.36 13.84
C GLN A 52 0.57 18.46 14.19
N GLN A 53 0.84 19.71 13.81
CA GLN A 53 -0.10 20.81 13.97
C GLN A 53 -1.37 20.62 13.14
N GLN A 54 -1.25 20.13 11.90
CA GLN A 54 -2.42 19.81 11.07
C GLN A 54 -3.25 18.69 11.69
N VAL A 55 -2.63 17.66 12.26
CA VAL A 55 -3.32 16.59 12.98
C VAL A 55 -3.99 17.10 14.25
N GLU A 56 -3.36 18.03 14.97
CA GLU A 56 -3.92 18.66 16.17
C GLU A 56 -5.13 19.54 15.85
N LEU A 57 -5.03 20.37 14.81
CA LEU A 57 -6.17 21.16 14.30
C LEU A 57 -7.28 20.28 13.73
N LEU A 58 -6.94 19.16 13.09
CA LEU A 58 -7.91 18.17 12.63
C LEU A 58 -8.59 17.47 13.83
N HIS A 59 -7.85 17.22 14.91
CA HIS A 59 -8.39 16.64 16.13
C HIS A 59 -9.31 17.61 16.87
N GLU A 60 -8.92 18.87 17.00
CA GLU A 60 -9.74 19.92 17.59
C GLU A 60 -11.01 20.15 16.78
N SER A 61 -10.92 20.24 15.45
CA SER A 61 -12.12 20.34 14.59
C SER A 61 -13.00 19.09 14.67
N PHE A 62 -12.42 17.89 14.81
CA PHE A 62 -13.20 16.66 15.01
C PHE A 62 -13.90 16.64 16.37
N LEU A 63 -13.26 17.17 17.43
CA LEU A 63 -13.87 17.34 18.75
C LEU A 63 -14.98 18.40 18.73
N GLU A 64 -14.78 19.50 18.01
CA GLU A 64 -15.76 20.57 17.87
C GLU A 64 -17.00 20.08 17.09
N ILE A 65 -16.80 19.37 15.97
CA ILE A 65 -17.88 18.72 15.20
C ILE A 65 -18.58 17.65 16.03
N LYS A 66 -17.84 16.86 16.80
CA LYS A 66 -18.43 15.89 17.73
C LYS A 66 -19.25 16.59 18.81
N SER A 67 -18.80 17.72 19.34
CA SER A 67 -19.53 18.47 20.36
C SER A 67 -20.81 19.13 19.84
N GLN A 68 -20.84 19.57 18.58
CA GLN A 68 -22.03 20.14 17.95
C GLN A 68 -23.08 19.10 17.53
N HIS A 69 -22.70 17.82 17.38
CA HIS A 69 -23.59 16.77 16.88
C HIS A 69 -23.82 15.57 17.82
N PHE A 70 -23.16 15.48 18.99
CA PHE A 70 -23.45 14.45 19.98
C PHE A 70 -24.28 14.98 21.14
N LEU A 71 -25.58 14.68 21.11
CA LEU A 71 -26.33 14.45 22.35
C LEU A 71 -25.63 13.32 23.14
N PRO A 72 -25.56 13.38 24.48
CA PRO A 72 -24.83 12.40 25.27
C PRO A 72 -25.63 11.09 25.28
N ALA A 73 -25.34 10.20 24.33
CA ALA A 73 -25.77 8.82 24.42
C ALA A 73 -25.00 8.17 25.56
N GLU A 74 -25.72 7.96 26.66
CA GLU A 74 -25.33 7.22 27.84
C GLU A 74 -24.54 5.94 27.53
N ARG A 75 -23.70 5.61 28.51
CA ARG A 75 -22.97 4.37 28.72
C ARG A 75 -23.66 3.11 28.17
N ALA A 76 -22.86 2.35 27.42
CA ALA A 76 -22.84 0.88 27.25
C ALA A 76 -23.82 0.23 26.23
N PRO A 77 -23.54 -1.00 25.72
CA PRO A 77 -22.33 -1.83 25.84
C PRO A 77 -21.81 -2.34 24.47
N ALA A 78 -20.62 -2.96 24.49
CA ALA A 78 -20.00 -3.73 23.41
C ALA A 78 -20.78 -5.03 23.02
N LEU A 79 -22.11 -4.97 22.96
CA LEU A 79 -23.00 -6.14 22.82
C LEU A 79 -23.74 -6.19 21.47
N ASN A 80 -23.56 -5.19 20.59
CA ASN A 80 -24.35 -5.07 19.36
C ASN A 80 -23.63 -5.49 18.08
N PHE A 81 -22.33 -5.80 18.07
CA PHE A 81 -21.71 -6.29 16.82
C PHE A 81 -22.07 -7.74 16.51
N ALA A 82 -22.14 -8.61 17.53
CA ALA A 82 -22.60 -10.00 17.37
C ALA A 82 -24.09 -10.06 17.00
N ARG A 83 -24.93 -9.21 17.61
CA ARG A 83 -26.35 -9.07 17.24
C ARG A 83 -26.57 -8.47 15.85
N LEU A 84 -25.76 -7.49 15.44
CA LEU A 84 -25.80 -6.96 14.07
C LEU A 84 -25.36 -8.01 13.03
N LEU A 85 -24.49 -8.95 13.38
CA LEU A 85 -24.14 -10.09 12.52
C LEU A 85 -25.25 -11.15 12.46
N GLU A 86 -25.98 -11.38 13.55
CA GLU A 86 -27.17 -12.26 13.57
C GLU A 86 -28.38 -11.66 12.86
N GLU A 87 -28.59 -10.34 12.97
CA GLU A 87 -29.68 -9.60 12.33
C GLU A 87 -29.44 -9.39 10.83
N LYS A 88 -28.17 -9.42 10.40
CA LYS A 88 -27.78 -9.46 8.99
C LYS A 88 -27.60 -10.89 8.47
N LYS A 89 -28.32 -11.88 9.01
CA LYS A 89 -28.69 -13.05 8.21
C LYS A 89 -29.38 -12.51 6.97
N LEU A 90 -28.69 -12.66 5.84
CA LEU A 90 -29.05 -12.10 4.55
C LEU A 90 -30.53 -12.37 4.25
N PRO A 91 -31.22 -11.48 3.51
CA PRO A 91 -32.57 -11.77 3.04
C PRO A 91 -32.59 -13.16 2.37
N PRO A 92 -33.65 -13.97 2.56
CA PRO A 92 -33.68 -15.37 2.16
C PRO A 92 -33.28 -15.60 0.69
N ALA A 93 -33.54 -14.61 -0.17
CA ALA A 93 -33.20 -14.66 -1.59
C ALA A 93 -31.70 -14.75 -1.91
N GLU A 94 -30.82 -14.19 -1.07
CA GLU A 94 -29.37 -14.21 -1.35
C GLU A 94 -28.72 -15.52 -0.86
N ASP A 95 -29.27 -16.13 0.19
CA ASP A 95 -28.89 -17.48 0.62
C ASP A 95 -29.37 -18.55 -0.36
N ASP A 96 -30.57 -18.39 -0.95
CA ASP A 96 -31.08 -19.28 -2.00
C ASP A 96 -30.14 -19.32 -3.22
N PHE A 97 -29.62 -18.16 -3.64
CA PHE A 97 -28.65 -18.09 -4.73
C PHE A 97 -27.34 -18.81 -4.38
N LYS A 98 -26.78 -18.58 -3.19
CA LYS A 98 -25.56 -19.26 -2.74
C LYS A 98 -25.74 -20.77 -2.68
N GLN A 99 -26.88 -21.24 -2.16
CA GLN A 99 -27.21 -22.67 -2.13
C GLN A 99 -27.39 -23.26 -3.54
N ALA A 100 -28.00 -22.51 -4.46
CA ALA A 100 -28.15 -22.93 -5.86
C ALA A 100 -26.79 -23.07 -6.57
N VAL A 101 -25.85 -22.13 -6.31
CA VAL A 101 -24.47 -22.19 -6.82
C VAL A 101 -23.74 -23.41 -6.25
N ILE A 102 -23.82 -23.63 -4.93
CA ILE A 102 -23.15 -24.75 -4.25
C ILE A 102 -23.68 -26.09 -4.77
N SER A 103 -25.00 -26.26 -4.83
CA SER A 103 -25.62 -27.51 -5.30
C SER A 103 -25.35 -27.80 -6.78
N SER A 104 -25.22 -26.77 -7.62
CA SER A 104 -24.85 -26.92 -9.03
C SER A 104 -23.40 -27.39 -9.18
N PHE A 105 -22.49 -26.87 -8.35
CA PHE A 105 -21.10 -27.29 -8.32
C PHE A 105 -20.94 -28.73 -7.81
N GLU A 106 -21.69 -29.13 -6.78
CA GLU A 106 -21.70 -30.51 -6.26
C GLU A 106 -22.21 -31.54 -7.28
N LYS A 107 -23.10 -31.11 -8.19
CA LYS A 107 -23.55 -31.93 -9.34
C LYS A 107 -22.48 -32.07 -10.44
N GLY A 108 -21.29 -31.50 -10.26
CA GLY A 108 -20.17 -31.58 -11.19
C GLY A 108 -20.21 -30.55 -12.33
N ARG A 109 -21.07 -29.52 -12.26
CA ARG A 109 -21.08 -28.44 -13.25
C ARG A 109 -19.83 -27.56 -13.10
N THR A 110 -19.33 -27.05 -14.22
CA THR A 110 -18.17 -26.16 -14.21
C THR A 110 -18.55 -24.75 -13.75
N ILE A 111 -17.59 -24.03 -13.16
CA ILE A 111 -17.78 -22.63 -12.70
C ILE A 111 -18.29 -21.72 -13.84
N THR A 112 -17.82 -21.94 -15.07
CA THR A 112 -18.23 -21.19 -16.26
C THR A 112 -19.67 -21.43 -16.67
N GLU A 113 -20.17 -22.65 -16.51
CA GLU A 113 -21.57 -22.99 -16.79
C GLU A 113 -22.50 -22.36 -15.77
N ILE A 114 -22.14 -22.44 -14.49
CA ILE A 114 -22.88 -21.82 -13.38
C ILE A 114 -22.91 -20.29 -13.56
N ALA A 115 -21.77 -19.66 -13.84
CA ALA A 115 -21.68 -18.23 -14.09
C ALA A 115 -22.61 -17.78 -15.23
N ARG A 116 -22.69 -18.56 -16.32
CA ARG A 116 -23.59 -18.30 -17.45
C ARG A 116 -25.07 -18.48 -17.09
N GLU A 117 -25.39 -19.55 -16.37
CA GLU A 117 -26.77 -19.87 -15.93
C GLU A 117 -27.36 -18.79 -15.03
N PHE A 118 -26.55 -18.26 -14.11
CA PHE A 118 -27.00 -17.24 -13.15
C PHE A 118 -26.67 -15.80 -13.59
N GLY A 119 -26.09 -15.61 -14.78
CA GLY A 119 -25.70 -14.28 -15.29
C GLY A 119 -24.69 -13.54 -14.42
N LYS A 120 -23.83 -14.27 -13.69
CA LYS A 120 -22.84 -13.73 -12.76
C LYS A 120 -21.42 -13.85 -13.30
N GLY A 121 -20.51 -13.07 -12.73
CA GLY A 121 -19.09 -13.16 -13.06
C GLY A 121 -18.47 -14.46 -12.54
N LYS A 122 -17.48 -15.00 -13.26
CA LYS A 122 -16.72 -16.19 -12.83
C LYS A 122 -16.13 -16.02 -11.42
N GLY A 123 -15.58 -14.83 -11.13
CA GLY A 123 -15.00 -14.52 -9.82
C GLY A 123 -16.03 -14.45 -8.69
N GLU A 124 -17.28 -14.08 -8.99
CA GLU A 124 -18.38 -14.07 -8.01
C GLU A 124 -18.77 -15.49 -7.61
N ILE A 125 -18.85 -16.40 -8.59
CA ILE A 125 -19.08 -17.83 -8.33
C ILE A 125 -17.92 -18.45 -7.54
N GLU A 126 -16.67 -18.15 -7.92
CA GLU A 126 -15.48 -18.62 -7.19
C GLU A 126 -15.45 -18.13 -5.75
N LEU A 127 -15.81 -16.86 -5.51
CA LEU A 127 -15.89 -16.30 -4.17
C LEU A 127 -16.93 -17.04 -3.32
N ILE A 128 -18.13 -17.29 -3.85
CA ILE A 128 -19.19 -18.03 -3.14
C ILE A 128 -18.72 -19.45 -2.79
N LEU A 129 -18.06 -20.14 -3.71
CA LEU A 129 -17.53 -21.49 -3.45
C LEU A 129 -16.38 -21.48 -2.42
N ASN A 130 -15.55 -20.44 -2.41
CA ASN A 130 -14.46 -20.30 -1.44
C ASN A 130 -14.95 -19.96 -0.03
N LEU A 131 -16.01 -19.16 0.10
CA LEU A 131 -16.60 -18.80 1.40
C LEU A 131 -17.31 -19.97 2.10
N ARG A 132 -17.48 -21.11 1.41
CA ARG A 132 -17.98 -22.37 1.99
C ARG A 132 -16.92 -23.11 2.82
N ARG A 133 -15.62 -22.94 2.50
CA ARG A 133 -14.52 -23.61 3.22
C ARG A 133 -14.25 -22.97 4.56
#